data_AF-A0A9N7MY49-F1
#
_entry.id   AF-A0A9N7MY49-F1
#
_cell.length_a   1.000
_cell.length_b   1.000
_cell.length_c   1.000
_cell.angle_alpha   90.00
_cell.angle_beta   90.00
_cell.angle_gamma   90.00
#
_symmetry.space_group_name_H-M   'P 1'
#
loop_
_entity.id
_entity.type
_entity.pdbx_description
1 polymer ?
#
loop_
_entity_poly.entity_id
_entity_poly.type
_entity_poly.pdbx_seq_one_letter_code
_entity_poly.pdbx_strand_id
1 'polypeptide(L)'
;MGFLEINDTTGQGIFDVLVKELKNLGLDIDNIKGQGYDNGSNMKGKHQGVQKKLLDINPRAFYSACGCHSLNLTLCDMAKTCGKANDFFRIIQRIYTTFAKSTKKWQILKDNITGLTLKSVSYTRWESRVDSVKAIRFQCANIREALLQASDSDTDPLTRSEAKGLANNELGEYEFLVSVVIWYDLLYAVNLVSKELQSQDMLIDVAIEKVQGLISFFNQYRETGFSNALEAATEIALDMDIGTSFRKKRKIKRKRHFDENPDDSNDATESVEELFRREYFIPIVDQTISSLTTRFEQYQGYKKDFGFLFTSDALRSLDNKSLKSSCQHLGAVLKRDGQSDIDADDLYVELIFLQDFIP
;
A
#
# COMPACT_ATOMS: atom_id res chain seq x y z
N MET A 1 -27.82 -1.77 11.23
CA MET A 1 -27.35 -3.16 11.11
C MET A 1 -26.38 -3.46 12.26
N GLY A 2 -26.35 -4.69 12.76
CA GLY A 2 -25.48 -5.14 13.84
C GLY A 2 -24.39 -6.11 13.38
N PHE A 3 -23.69 -6.73 14.32
CA PHE A 3 -22.75 -7.82 14.03
C PHE A 3 -23.52 -9.14 13.89
N LEU A 4 -23.35 -9.83 12.76
CA LEU A 4 -24.03 -11.08 12.45
C LEU A 4 -23.04 -12.23 12.50
N GLU A 5 -23.47 -13.35 13.08
CA GLU A 5 -22.71 -14.59 13.05
C GLU A 5 -22.85 -15.26 11.69
N ILE A 6 -21.71 -15.60 11.07
CA ILE A 6 -21.65 -16.21 9.74
C ILE A 6 -20.94 -17.56 9.86
N ASN A 7 -21.70 -18.64 9.66
CA ASN A 7 -21.17 -20.01 9.67
C ASN A 7 -20.62 -20.43 8.29
N ASP A 8 -21.27 -20.00 7.22
CA ASP A 8 -20.81 -20.23 5.84
C ASP A 8 -20.13 -18.97 5.30
N THR A 9 -18.81 -19.02 5.22
CA THR A 9 -17.97 -17.89 4.78
C THR A 9 -17.86 -17.77 3.26
N THR A 10 -18.54 -18.61 2.48
CA THR A 10 -18.64 -18.45 1.03
C THR A 10 -19.42 -17.19 0.66
N GLY A 11 -19.22 -16.68 -0.55
CA GLY A 11 -19.98 -15.52 -1.01
C GLY A 11 -21.50 -15.75 -1.05
N GLN A 12 -21.96 -17.00 -1.18
CA GLN A 12 -23.38 -17.34 -1.06
C GLN A 12 -23.85 -17.27 0.40
N GLY A 13 -23.14 -17.92 1.32
CA GLY A 13 -23.50 -17.91 2.74
C GLY A 13 -23.58 -16.50 3.32
N ILE A 14 -22.60 -15.64 3.01
CA ILE A 14 -22.60 -14.23 3.43
C ILE A 14 -23.80 -13.47 2.84
N PHE A 15 -24.08 -13.69 1.55
CA PHE A 15 -25.21 -13.03 0.88
C PHE A 15 -26.57 -13.46 1.45
N ASP A 16 -26.75 -14.73 1.78
CA ASP A 16 -27.99 -15.24 2.38
C ASP A 16 -28.25 -14.63 3.75
N VAL A 17 -27.20 -14.49 4.56
CA VAL A 17 -27.27 -13.80 5.87
C VAL A 17 -27.66 -12.33 5.68
N LEU A 18 -27.06 -11.63 4.71
CA LEU A 18 -27.39 -10.23 4.40
C LEU A 18 -28.87 -10.09 4.00
N VAL A 19 -29.36 -10.90 3.06
CA VAL A 19 -30.75 -10.84 2.59
C VAL A 19 -31.74 -11.16 3.71
N LYS A 20 -31.42 -12.16 4.55
CA LYS A 20 -32.24 -12.49 5.72
C LYS A 20 -32.34 -11.32 6.68
N GLU A 21 -31.22 -10.64 6.96
CA GLU A 21 -31.22 -9.52 7.89
C GLU A 21 -31.96 -8.30 7.33
N LEU A 22 -31.81 -7.99 6.05
CA LEU A 22 -32.59 -6.93 5.39
C LEU A 22 -34.09 -7.19 5.55
N LYS A 23 -34.54 -8.43 5.32
CA LYS A 23 -35.95 -8.83 5.52
C LYS A 23 -36.39 -8.68 6.97
N ASN A 24 -35.58 -9.10 7.95
CA ASN A 24 -35.89 -8.95 9.37
C ASN A 24 -36.07 -7.48 9.77
N LEU A 25 -35.30 -6.58 9.15
CA LEU A 25 -35.36 -5.13 9.38
C LEU A 25 -36.45 -4.43 8.55
N GLY A 26 -37.17 -5.15 7.69
CA GLY A 26 -38.16 -4.58 6.78
C GLY A 26 -37.54 -3.68 5.69
N LEU A 27 -36.27 -3.89 5.36
CA LEU A 27 -35.54 -3.14 4.34
C LEU A 27 -35.58 -3.88 3.00
N ASP A 28 -36.02 -3.17 1.96
CA ASP A 28 -36.01 -3.68 0.60
C ASP A 28 -34.62 -3.60 -0.02
N ILE A 29 -34.19 -4.69 -0.65
CA ILE A 29 -32.91 -4.79 -1.34
C ILE A 29 -32.83 -3.86 -2.57
N ASP A 30 -33.97 -3.55 -3.19
CA ASP A 30 -34.05 -2.63 -4.35
C ASP A 30 -33.77 -1.16 -3.96
N ASN A 31 -33.86 -0.87 -2.65
CA ASN A 31 -33.53 0.45 -2.10
C ASN A 31 -32.03 0.61 -1.78
N ILE A 32 -31.22 -0.45 -1.89
CA ILE A 32 -29.77 -0.34 -1.71
C ILE A 32 -29.17 0.45 -2.87
N LYS A 33 -28.49 1.56 -2.58
CA LYS A 33 -27.83 2.40 -3.59
C LYS A 33 -26.33 2.19 -3.66
N GLY A 34 -25.72 1.67 -2.60
CA GLY A 34 -24.30 1.43 -2.53
C GLY A 34 -23.97 0.17 -1.74
N GLN A 35 -22.87 -0.46 -2.12
CA GLN A 35 -22.28 -1.61 -1.44
C GLN A 35 -20.76 -1.44 -1.40
N GLY A 36 -20.16 -1.70 -0.25
CA GLY A 36 -18.72 -1.55 -0.04
C GLY A 36 -18.16 -2.75 0.71
N TYR A 37 -17.13 -3.39 0.16
CA TYR A 37 -16.54 -4.60 0.74
C TYR A 37 -15.02 -4.62 0.65
N ASP A 38 -14.40 -5.55 1.39
CA ASP A 38 -13.01 -5.91 1.13
C ASP A 38 -12.83 -6.52 -0.27
N ASN A 39 -11.58 -6.59 -0.75
CA ASN A 39 -11.29 -7.15 -2.07
C ASN A 39 -11.15 -8.69 -2.05
N GLY A 40 -11.64 -9.36 -0.99
CA GLY A 40 -11.63 -10.81 -0.88
C GLY A 40 -12.52 -11.46 -1.94
N SER A 41 -12.16 -12.67 -2.39
CA SER A 41 -12.88 -13.37 -3.46
C SER A 41 -14.35 -13.65 -3.12
N ASN A 42 -14.66 -13.88 -1.85
CA ASN A 42 -16.04 -14.14 -1.42
C ASN A 42 -16.88 -12.86 -1.39
N MET A 43 -16.26 -11.69 -1.36
CA MET A 43 -16.95 -10.40 -1.37
C MET A 43 -16.98 -9.80 -2.79
N LYS A 44 -15.81 -9.54 -3.38
CA LYS A 44 -15.64 -8.91 -4.71
C LYS A 44 -15.67 -9.90 -5.89
N GLY A 45 -15.74 -11.21 -5.63
CA GLY A 45 -15.64 -12.23 -6.68
C GLY A 45 -16.60 -11.99 -7.85
N LYS A 46 -16.06 -12.00 -9.08
CA LYS A 46 -16.79 -11.68 -10.32
C LYS A 46 -18.04 -12.54 -10.56
N HIS A 47 -18.05 -13.78 -10.05
CA HIS A 47 -19.09 -14.76 -10.32
C HIS A 47 -19.88 -15.17 -9.07
N GLN A 48 -19.19 -15.34 -7.95
CA GLN A 48 -19.78 -15.89 -6.72
C GLN A 48 -19.61 -14.96 -5.50
N GLY A 49 -19.04 -13.77 -5.70
CA GLY A 49 -18.91 -12.80 -4.62
C GLY A 49 -20.25 -12.18 -4.25
N VAL A 50 -20.38 -11.75 -3.00
CA VAL A 50 -21.53 -10.98 -2.50
C VAL A 50 -21.84 -9.79 -3.41
N GLN A 51 -20.81 -9.10 -3.92
CA GLN A 51 -20.94 -8.02 -4.88
C GLN A 51 -21.79 -8.42 -6.09
N LYS A 52 -21.42 -9.53 -6.75
CA LYS A 52 -22.10 -9.98 -7.95
C LYS A 52 -23.53 -10.38 -7.65
N LYS A 53 -23.74 -11.10 -6.55
CA LYS A 53 -25.07 -11.57 -6.12
C LYS A 53 -26.01 -10.42 -5.81
N LEU A 54 -25.54 -9.36 -5.15
CA LEU A 54 -26.34 -8.15 -4.91
C LEU A 54 -26.68 -7.46 -6.24
N LEU A 55 -25.70 -7.30 -7.14
CA LEU A 55 -25.91 -6.70 -8.45
C LEU A 55 -26.88 -7.49 -9.35
N ASP A 56 -26.98 -8.81 -9.17
CA ASP A 56 -27.93 -9.66 -9.91
C ASP A 56 -29.38 -9.41 -9.48
N ILE A 57 -29.60 -8.93 -8.26
CA ILE A 57 -30.94 -8.54 -7.77
C ILE A 57 -31.18 -7.05 -8.02
N ASN A 58 -30.25 -6.21 -7.60
CA ASN A 58 -30.33 -4.76 -7.73
C ASN A 58 -29.12 -4.24 -8.55
N PRO A 59 -29.27 -4.13 -9.88
CA PRO A 59 -28.20 -3.69 -10.77
C PRO A 59 -27.89 -2.18 -10.68
N ARG A 60 -28.69 -1.40 -9.93
CA ARG A 60 -28.48 0.05 -9.72
C ARG A 60 -27.54 0.35 -8.55
N ALA A 61 -27.28 -0.60 -7.67
CA ALA A 61 -26.39 -0.40 -6.53
C ALA A 61 -24.92 -0.23 -6.97
N PHE A 62 -24.25 0.84 -6.54
CA PHE A 62 -22.83 1.05 -6.82
C PHE A 62 -21.95 0.20 -5.91
N TYR A 63 -20.95 -0.45 -6.49
CA TYR A 63 -19.96 -1.19 -5.71
C TYR A 63 -18.68 -0.41 -5.52
N SER A 64 -18.26 -0.14 -4.29
CA SER A 64 -16.95 0.46 -3.98
C SER A 64 -16.02 -0.55 -3.31
N ALA A 65 -14.82 -0.71 -3.85
CA ALA A 65 -13.77 -1.46 -3.18
C ALA A 65 -13.26 -0.72 -1.92
N CYS A 66 -13.01 -1.46 -0.83
CA CYS A 66 -12.42 -0.89 0.37
C CYS A 66 -11.06 -0.25 0.07
N GLY A 67 -10.96 1.07 0.24
CA GLY A 67 -9.74 1.84 -0.02
C GLY A 67 -8.57 1.38 0.86
N CYS A 68 -8.82 1.11 2.14
CA CYS A 68 -7.78 0.61 3.07
C CYS A 68 -7.24 -0.76 2.64
N HIS A 69 -8.12 -1.65 2.18
CA HIS A 69 -7.70 -2.94 1.67
C HIS A 69 -6.96 -2.80 0.32
N SER A 70 -7.40 -1.88 -0.54
CA SER A 70 -6.69 -1.56 -1.80
C SER A 70 -5.28 -1.04 -1.54
N LEU A 71 -5.07 -0.13 -0.59
CA LEU A 71 -3.73 0.33 -0.18
C LEU A 71 -2.88 -0.82 0.37
N ASN A 72 -3.45 -1.68 1.22
CA ASN A 72 -2.75 -2.87 1.71
C ASN A 72 -2.29 -3.80 0.58
N LEU A 73 -3.15 -4.00 -0.43
CA LEU A 73 -2.78 -4.82 -1.59
C LEU A 73 -1.67 -4.16 -2.43
N THR A 74 -1.68 -2.84 -2.60
CA THR A 74 -0.55 -2.11 -3.22
C THR A 74 0.77 -2.41 -2.49
N LEU A 75 0.77 -2.37 -1.16
CA LEU A 75 1.97 -2.70 -0.37
C LEU A 75 2.43 -4.15 -0.57
N CYS A 76 1.48 -5.08 -0.75
CA CYS A 76 1.80 -6.46 -1.06
C CYS A 76 2.40 -6.63 -2.46
N ASP A 77 1.91 -5.87 -3.44
CA ASP A 77 2.43 -5.90 -4.82
C ASP A 77 3.87 -5.35 -4.88
N MET A 78 4.13 -4.24 -4.19
CA MET A 78 5.48 -3.68 -4.05
C MET A 78 6.47 -4.69 -3.44
N ALA A 79 6.09 -5.33 -2.33
CA ALA A 79 6.97 -6.28 -1.63
C ALA A 79 7.28 -7.54 -2.45
N LYS A 80 6.49 -7.82 -3.50
CA LYS A 80 6.64 -8.96 -4.41
C LYS A 80 7.30 -8.59 -5.74
N THR A 81 7.67 -7.33 -5.94
CA THR A 81 8.16 -6.83 -7.24
C THR A 81 9.48 -7.49 -7.67
N CYS A 82 10.39 -7.74 -6.73
CA CYS A 82 11.65 -8.42 -7.02
C CYS A 82 12.11 -9.30 -5.85
N GLY A 83 13.06 -10.22 -6.12
CA GLY A 83 13.57 -11.15 -5.10
C GLY A 83 14.15 -10.40 -3.88
N LYS A 84 14.95 -9.36 -4.13
CA LYS A 84 15.53 -8.53 -3.08
C LYS A 84 14.45 -7.84 -2.21
N ALA A 85 13.33 -7.42 -2.78
CA ALA A 85 12.22 -6.80 -2.03
C ALA A 85 11.57 -7.81 -1.07
N ASN A 86 11.40 -9.06 -1.52
CA ASN A 86 10.91 -10.15 -0.68
C ASN A 86 11.90 -10.48 0.45
N ASP A 87 13.18 -10.58 0.10
CA ASP A 87 14.25 -10.89 1.04
C ASP A 87 14.40 -9.80 2.11
N PHE A 88 14.23 -8.53 1.76
CA PHE A 88 14.23 -7.41 2.71
C PHE A 88 13.27 -7.67 3.88
N PHE A 89 11.99 -7.94 3.61
CA PHE A 89 11.02 -8.17 4.68
C PHE A 89 11.29 -9.47 5.47
N ARG A 90 11.91 -10.47 4.84
CA ARG A 90 12.38 -11.68 5.55
C ARG A 90 13.52 -11.34 6.51
N ILE A 91 14.45 -10.48 6.12
CA ILE A 91 15.54 -10.00 7.00
C ILE A 91 14.97 -9.23 8.19
N ILE A 92 14.04 -8.29 7.95
CA ILE A 92 13.35 -7.56 9.03
C ILE A 92 12.68 -8.53 10.01
N GLN A 93 11.97 -9.55 9.51
CA GLN A 93 11.36 -10.58 10.35
C GLN A 93 12.39 -11.40 11.13
N ARG A 94 13.54 -11.73 10.53
CA ARG A 94 14.63 -12.46 11.20
C ARG A 94 15.24 -11.65 12.33
N ILE A 95 15.47 -10.35 12.13
CA ILE A 95 15.94 -9.44 13.19
C ILE A 95 14.98 -9.48 14.38
N TYR A 96 13.68 -9.30 14.16
CA TYR A 96 12.67 -9.41 15.23
C TYR A 96 12.72 -10.78 15.92
N THR A 97 12.73 -11.86 15.12
CA THR A 97 12.66 -13.23 15.62
C THR A 97 13.89 -13.59 16.46
N THR A 98 15.08 -13.09 16.12
CA THR A 98 16.32 -13.29 16.91
C THR A 98 16.14 -12.81 18.35
N PHE A 99 15.53 -11.66 18.55
CA PHE A 99 15.26 -11.14 19.90
C PHE A 99 14.04 -11.79 20.55
N ALA A 100 12.96 -11.98 19.81
CA ALA A 100 11.69 -12.50 20.34
C ALA A 100 11.76 -13.96 20.82
N LYS A 101 12.73 -14.75 20.33
CA LYS A 101 12.93 -16.15 20.74
C LYS A 101 13.40 -16.33 22.18
N SER A 102 13.91 -15.29 22.85
CA SER A 102 14.47 -15.39 24.20
C SER A 102 14.23 -14.13 25.01
N THR A 103 13.72 -14.29 26.23
CA THR A 103 13.52 -13.17 27.18
C THR A 103 14.83 -12.44 27.48
N LYS A 104 15.94 -13.17 27.57
CA LYS A 104 17.29 -12.60 27.76
C LYS A 104 17.68 -11.70 26.58
N LYS A 105 17.49 -12.16 25.34
CA LYS A 105 17.79 -11.36 24.14
C LYS A 105 16.86 -10.18 23.99
N TRP A 106 15.58 -10.37 24.30
CA TRP A 106 14.62 -9.28 24.33
C TRP A 106 15.03 -8.20 25.35
N GLN A 107 15.61 -8.59 26.48
CA GLN A 107 16.17 -7.63 27.43
C GLN A 107 17.40 -6.91 26.86
N ILE A 108 18.34 -7.63 26.23
CA ILE A 108 19.48 -7.01 25.50
C ILE A 108 18.99 -5.95 24.50
N LEU A 109 17.95 -6.26 23.73
CA LEU A 109 17.35 -5.29 22.81
C LEU A 109 16.88 -4.04 23.56
N LYS A 110 16.07 -4.20 24.61
CA LYS A 110 15.54 -3.08 25.42
C LYS A 110 16.64 -2.24 26.06
N ASP A 111 17.73 -2.87 26.47
CA ASP A 111 18.85 -2.17 27.12
C ASP A 111 19.62 -1.27 26.13
N ASN A 112 19.50 -1.55 24.81
CA ASN A 112 20.18 -0.79 23.76
C ASN A 112 19.27 0.24 23.07
N ILE A 113 17.95 0.02 23.00
CA ILE A 113 17.00 0.91 22.31
C ILE A 113 16.31 1.89 23.28
N THR A 114 15.94 3.08 22.80
CA THR A 114 15.45 4.17 23.65
C THR A 114 13.98 4.55 23.44
N GLY A 115 13.29 3.95 22.46
CA GLY A 115 11.84 4.21 22.32
C GLY A 115 11.07 3.31 21.36
N LEU A 116 11.61 3.00 20.17
CA LEU A 116 10.85 2.22 19.17
C LEU A 116 11.15 0.73 19.32
N THR A 117 10.22 -0.04 19.86
CA THR A 117 10.39 -1.49 19.97
C THR A 117 10.23 -2.17 18.62
N LEU A 118 11.09 -3.15 18.33
CA LEU A 118 10.96 -4.00 17.14
C LEU A 118 9.61 -4.71 17.11
N LYS A 119 8.94 -4.69 15.96
CA LYS A 119 7.68 -5.41 15.74
C LYS A 119 7.86 -6.53 14.72
N SER A 120 7.07 -7.59 14.86
CA SER A 120 6.99 -8.64 13.84
C SER A 120 6.44 -8.05 12.54
N VAL A 121 6.99 -8.48 11.41
CA VAL A 121 6.39 -8.23 10.11
C VAL A 121 5.12 -9.08 10.02
N SER A 122 3.99 -8.46 9.72
CA SER A 122 2.78 -9.20 9.38
C SER A 122 2.61 -9.26 7.88
N TYR A 123 2.33 -10.46 7.36
CA TYR A 123 1.97 -10.63 5.96
C TYR A 123 0.64 -9.98 5.62
N THR A 124 -0.33 -10.00 6.56
CA THR A 124 -1.71 -9.54 6.36
C THR A 124 -1.98 -8.14 6.88
N ARG A 125 -1.20 -7.64 7.86
CA ARG A 125 -1.36 -6.32 8.49
C ARG A 125 -0.15 -5.43 8.20
N TRP A 126 -0.24 -4.68 7.12
CA TRP A 126 0.86 -3.84 6.63
C TRP A 126 1.28 -2.70 7.59
N GLU A 127 0.38 -2.18 8.44
CA GLU A 127 0.73 -1.17 9.46
C GLU A 127 1.87 -1.68 10.36
N SER A 128 1.86 -2.99 10.66
CA SER A 128 2.93 -3.65 11.39
C SER A 128 4.27 -3.56 10.66
N ARG A 129 4.27 -3.58 9.32
CA ARG A 129 5.50 -3.47 8.51
C ARG A 129 6.09 -2.06 8.59
N VAL A 130 5.25 -1.03 8.57
CA VAL A 130 5.68 0.37 8.75
C VAL A 130 6.42 0.49 10.08
N ASP A 131 5.82 0.00 11.17
CA ASP A 131 6.42 0.05 12.50
C ASP A 131 7.70 -0.78 12.62
N SER A 132 7.75 -1.97 12.00
CA SER A 132 8.96 -2.80 11.96
C SER A 132 10.13 -2.09 11.28
N VAL A 133 9.89 -1.50 10.11
CA VAL A 133 10.93 -0.78 9.35
C VAL A 133 11.30 0.53 10.07
N LYS A 134 10.31 1.25 10.62
CA LYS A 134 10.53 2.48 11.40
C LYS A 134 11.48 2.26 12.58
N ALA A 135 11.29 1.20 13.34
CA ALA A 135 12.15 0.89 14.48
C ALA A 135 13.63 0.69 14.07
N ILE A 136 13.87 0.06 12.91
CA ILE A 136 15.21 -0.16 12.37
C ILE A 136 15.77 1.14 11.78
N ARG A 137 14.99 1.89 11.00
CA ARG A 137 15.42 3.15 10.36
C ARG A 137 15.99 4.17 11.34
N PHE A 138 15.40 4.28 12.53
CA PHE A 138 15.75 5.32 13.51
C PHE A 138 16.62 4.82 14.68
N GLN A 139 16.89 3.52 14.79
CA GLN A 139 17.74 2.96 15.84
C GLN A 139 18.67 1.87 15.28
N CYS A 140 19.09 2.03 14.02
CA CYS A 140 19.87 1.02 13.30
C CYS A 140 21.16 0.67 14.04
N ALA A 141 21.90 1.69 14.49
CA ALA A 141 23.12 1.54 15.28
C ALA A 141 22.88 0.74 16.56
N ASN A 142 21.86 1.13 17.35
CA ASN A 142 21.50 0.45 18.59
C ASN A 142 21.06 -1.00 18.38
N ILE A 143 20.30 -1.27 17.32
CA ILE A 143 19.84 -2.63 17.00
C ILE A 143 20.99 -3.50 16.52
N ARG A 144 21.93 -2.94 15.73
CA ARG A 144 23.15 -3.63 15.33
C ARG A 144 24.00 -4.01 16.55
N GLU A 145 24.19 -3.07 17.47
CA GLU A 145 24.93 -3.33 18.71
C GLU A 145 24.24 -4.39 19.58
N ALA A 146 22.90 -4.31 19.71
CA ALA A 146 22.13 -5.33 20.40
C ALA A 146 22.27 -6.74 19.76
N LEU A 147 22.38 -6.82 18.43
CA LEU A 147 22.61 -8.10 17.73
C LEU A 147 24.02 -8.64 17.99
N LEU A 148 25.04 -7.77 18.07
CA LEU A 148 26.41 -8.17 18.44
C LEU A 148 26.45 -8.71 19.87
N GLN A 149 25.86 -7.99 20.84
CA GLN A 149 25.74 -8.43 22.23
C GLN A 149 24.94 -9.74 22.37
N ALA A 150 23.86 -9.89 21.61
CA ALA A 150 23.11 -11.13 21.55
C ALA A 150 23.93 -12.30 20.98
N SER A 151 24.83 -12.04 20.03
CA SER A 151 25.75 -13.03 19.47
C SER A 151 26.85 -13.46 20.45
N ASP A 152 27.37 -12.52 21.25
CA ASP A 152 28.43 -12.82 22.20
C ASP A 152 27.92 -13.52 23.48
N SER A 153 26.66 -13.30 23.82
CA SER A 153 26.03 -13.84 25.04
C SER A 153 25.28 -15.16 24.87
N ASP A 154 25.17 -15.68 23.65
CA ASP A 154 24.52 -16.96 23.34
C ASP A 154 25.55 -18.10 23.28
N THR A 155 25.13 -19.30 23.65
CA THR A 155 25.95 -20.52 23.61
C THR A 155 25.74 -21.34 22.34
N ASP A 156 24.58 -21.20 21.68
CA ASP A 156 24.23 -21.95 20.47
C ASP A 156 24.95 -21.37 19.24
N PRO A 157 25.86 -22.14 18.59
CA PRO A 157 26.64 -21.64 17.46
C PRO A 157 25.80 -21.13 16.29
N LEU A 158 24.64 -21.74 16.03
CA LEU A 158 23.74 -21.33 14.95
C LEU A 158 23.18 -19.93 15.22
N THR A 159 22.64 -19.73 16.43
CA THR A 159 22.05 -18.44 16.80
C THR A 159 23.09 -17.33 16.90
N ARG A 160 24.30 -17.64 17.40
CA ARG A 160 25.42 -16.69 17.40
C ARG A 160 25.77 -16.24 15.98
N SER A 161 25.93 -17.20 15.07
CA SER A 161 26.26 -16.95 13.66
C SER A 161 25.16 -16.14 12.97
N GLU A 162 23.89 -16.48 13.22
CA GLU A 162 22.74 -15.74 12.68
C GLU A 162 22.71 -14.29 13.17
N ALA A 163 22.82 -14.04 14.48
CA ALA A 163 22.83 -12.68 15.03
C ALA A 163 24.01 -11.86 14.50
N LYS A 164 25.21 -12.45 14.42
CA LYS A 164 26.40 -11.80 13.86
C LYS A 164 26.26 -11.53 12.36
N GLY A 165 25.62 -12.44 11.63
CA GLY A 165 25.31 -12.27 10.21
C GLY A 165 24.35 -11.10 9.98
N LEU A 166 23.27 -11.01 10.75
CA LEU A 166 22.32 -9.89 10.69
C LEU A 166 23.00 -8.55 11.05
N ALA A 167 23.91 -8.53 12.02
CA ALA A 167 24.62 -7.32 12.43
C ALA A 167 25.64 -6.83 11.39
N ASN A 168 26.39 -7.74 10.77
CA ASN A 168 27.54 -7.37 9.92
C ASN A 168 27.24 -7.43 8.43
N ASN A 169 26.43 -8.39 7.98
CA ASN A 169 26.17 -8.60 6.55
C ASN A 169 24.82 -8.01 6.11
N GLU A 170 23.96 -7.58 7.05
CA GLU A 170 22.72 -6.88 6.73
C GLU A 170 22.81 -5.44 7.24
N LEU A 171 22.64 -5.20 8.55
CA LEU A 171 22.74 -3.85 9.12
C LEU A 171 24.14 -3.22 9.00
N GLY A 172 25.15 -4.02 8.65
CA GLY A 172 26.52 -3.60 8.37
C GLY A 172 26.80 -3.28 6.90
N GLU A 173 25.83 -3.44 5.99
CA GLU A 173 26.00 -3.25 4.55
C GLU A 173 25.20 -2.03 4.06
N TYR A 174 25.89 -1.15 3.32
CA TYR A 174 25.32 0.10 2.81
C TYR A 174 24.05 -0.13 1.96
N GLU A 175 24.04 -1.16 1.10
CA GLU A 175 22.89 -1.51 0.26
C GLU A 175 21.63 -1.80 1.10
N PHE A 176 21.77 -2.45 2.27
CA PHE A 176 20.64 -2.73 3.15
C PHE A 176 20.15 -1.46 3.84
N LEU A 177 21.05 -0.56 4.26
CA LEU A 177 20.69 0.73 4.84
C LEU A 177 19.88 1.58 3.85
N VAL A 178 20.32 1.65 2.58
CA VAL A 178 19.58 2.30 1.49
C VAL A 178 18.19 1.68 1.34
N SER A 179 18.10 0.34 1.38
CA SER A 179 16.82 -0.37 1.32
C SER A 179 15.90 -0.03 2.50
N VAL A 180 16.42 0.08 3.74
CA VAL A 180 15.65 0.48 4.92
C VAL A 180 15.06 1.88 4.76
N VAL A 181 15.84 2.83 4.23
CA VAL A 181 15.37 4.20 3.97
C VAL A 181 14.25 4.19 2.93
N ILE A 182 14.49 3.56 1.78
CA ILE A 182 13.49 3.47 0.69
C ILE A 182 12.19 2.87 1.21
N TRP A 183 12.25 1.72 1.87
CA TRP A 183 11.04 1.07 2.39
C TRP A 183 10.34 1.91 3.45
N TYR A 184 11.07 2.60 4.31
CA TYR A 184 10.45 3.48 5.30
C TYR A 184 9.64 4.60 4.62
N ASP A 185 10.24 5.30 3.65
CA ASP A 185 9.59 6.41 2.96
C ASP A 185 8.32 5.96 2.22
N LEU A 186 8.42 4.85 1.47
CA LEU A 186 7.29 4.27 0.73
C LEU A 186 6.16 3.85 1.69
N LEU A 187 6.49 3.10 2.74
CA LEU A 187 5.51 2.59 3.70
C LEU A 187 4.87 3.73 4.50
N TYR A 188 5.66 4.73 4.89
CA TYR A 188 5.18 5.87 5.66
C TYR A 188 4.19 6.73 4.86
N ALA A 189 4.48 7.01 3.59
CA ALA A 189 3.58 7.77 2.72
C ALA A 189 2.21 7.08 2.58
N VAL A 190 2.20 5.77 2.33
CA VAL A 190 0.96 4.98 2.28
C VAL A 190 0.26 4.93 3.65
N ASN A 191 1.02 4.88 4.75
CA ASN A 191 0.51 4.92 6.13
C ASN A 191 -0.30 6.16 6.45
N LEU A 192 0.19 7.33 6.04
CA LEU A 192 -0.51 8.58 6.26
C LEU A 192 -1.88 8.57 5.59
N VAL A 193 -1.91 8.26 4.29
CA VAL A 193 -3.16 8.25 3.52
C VAL A 193 -4.11 7.18 4.03
N SER A 194 -3.63 5.98 4.39
CA SER A 194 -4.55 4.98 4.90
C SER A 194 -5.18 5.36 6.23
N LYS A 195 -4.46 6.02 7.13
CA LYS A 195 -5.04 6.49 8.40
C LYS A 195 -6.12 7.53 8.17
N GLU A 196 -5.91 8.42 7.20
CA GLU A 196 -6.93 9.37 6.79
C GLU A 196 -8.15 8.64 6.23
N LEU A 197 -7.99 7.69 5.29
CA LEU A 197 -9.08 6.92 4.70
C LEU A 197 -9.89 6.07 5.70
N GLN A 198 -9.36 5.83 6.90
CA GLN A 198 -10.04 5.13 7.99
C GLN A 198 -10.90 6.07 8.87
N SER A 199 -10.90 7.38 8.60
CA SER A 199 -11.73 8.35 9.34
C SER A 199 -13.22 8.01 9.20
N GLN A 200 -13.98 8.19 10.28
CA GLN A 200 -15.43 7.94 10.30
C GLN A 200 -16.19 8.87 9.35
N ASP A 201 -15.71 10.11 9.22
CA ASP A 201 -16.31 11.15 8.38
C ASP A 201 -15.59 11.27 7.02
N MET A 202 -14.98 10.18 6.53
CA MET A 202 -14.26 10.20 5.27
C MET A 202 -15.21 10.42 4.08
N LEU A 203 -14.95 11.50 3.33
CA LEU A 203 -15.67 11.83 2.11
C LEU A 203 -14.92 11.32 0.88
N ILE A 204 -15.66 10.94 -0.15
CA ILE A 204 -15.08 10.30 -1.35
C ILE A 204 -14.19 11.25 -2.15
N ASP A 205 -14.54 12.54 -2.22
CA ASP A 205 -13.76 13.59 -2.88
C ASP A 205 -12.42 13.82 -2.19
N VAL A 206 -12.43 13.89 -0.85
CA VAL A 206 -11.22 13.95 -0.03
C VAL A 206 -10.39 12.69 -0.25
N ALA A 207 -11.00 11.50 -0.24
CA ALA A 207 -10.30 10.25 -0.51
C ALA A 207 -9.63 10.24 -1.90
N ILE A 208 -10.33 10.73 -2.93
CA ILE A 208 -9.77 10.89 -4.29
C ILE A 208 -8.56 11.82 -4.26
N GLU A 209 -8.66 12.97 -3.61
CA GLU A 209 -7.57 13.94 -3.51
C GLU A 209 -6.35 13.33 -2.82
N LYS A 210 -6.54 12.65 -1.67
CA LYS A 210 -5.45 12.02 -0.93
C LYS A 210 -4.74 10.93 -1.74
N VAL A 211 -5.50 10.10 -2.47
CA VAL A 211 -4.93 9.08 -3.35
C VAL A 211 -4.18 9.72 -4.53
N GLN A 212 -4.74 10.78 -5.13
CA GLN A 212 -4.05 11.49 -6.21
C GLN A 212 -2.76 12.16 -5.73
N GLY A 213 -2.78 12.76 -4.53
CA GLY A 213 -1.60 13.30 -3.87
C GLY A 213 -0.54 12.23 -3.61
N LEU A 214 -0.95 11.03 -3.19
CA LEU A 214 -0.06 9.89 -3.01
C LEU A 214 0.58 9.42 -4.32
N ILE A 215 -0.20 9.35 -5.40
CA ILE A 215 0.30 9.02 -6.74
C ILE A 215 1.31 10.09 -7.20
N SER A 216 0.99 11.37 -7.03
CA SER A 216 1.90 12.47 -7.36
C SER A 216 3.19 12.42 -6.54
N PHE A 217 3.09 12.13 -5.23
CA PHE A 217 4.25 11.90 -4.38
C PHE A 217 5.15 10.79 -4.94
N PHE A 218 4.59 9.64 -5.33
CA PHE A 218 5.41 8.54 -5.88
C PHE A 218 6.02 8.87 -7.23
N ASN A 219 5.33 9.63 -8.09
CA ASN A 219 5.91 10.11 -9.34
C ASN A 219 7.13 11.01 -9.08
N GLN A 220 7.06 11.91 -8.09
CA GLN A 220 8.21 12.72 -7.70
C GLN A 220 9.30 11.87 -7.04
N TYR A 221 8.92 10.97 -6.14
CA TYR A 221 9.83 10.07 -5.44
C TYR A 221 10.59 9.17 -6.42
N ARG A 222 9.99 8.77 -7.53
CA ARG A 222 10.67 8.03 -8.61
C ARG A 222 11.89 8.77 -9.16
N GLU A 223 11.83 10.09 -9.25
CA GLU A 223 12.88 10.92 -9.84
C GLU A 223 13.98 11.27 -8.83
N THR A 224 13.59 11.70 -7.62
CA THR A 224 14.53 12.23 -6.60
C THR A 224 14.68 11.34 -5.36
N GLY A 225 13.80 10.36 -5.16
CA GLY A 225 13.78 9.53 -3.95
C GLY A 225 15.03 8.68 -3.80
N PHE A 226 15.64 8.23 -4.90
CA PHE A 226 16.86 7.43 -4.82
C PHE A 226 18.05 8.22 -4.29
N SER A 227 18.29 9.44 -4.78
CA SER A 227 19.37 10.30 -4.28
C SER A 227 19.15 10.68 -2.82
N ASN A 228 17.91 11.02 -2.45
CA ASN A 228 17.56 11.36 -1.06
C ASN A 228 17.77 10.15 -0.13
N ALA A 229 17.46 8.94 -0.61
CA ALA A 229 17.70 7.72 0.16
C ALA A 229 19.19 7.41 0.35
N LEU A 230 20.04 7.70 -0.65
CA LEU A 230 21.49 7.57 -0.54
C LEU A 230 22.08 8.55 0.47
N GLU A 231 21.64 9.81 0.45
CA GLU A 231 22.07 10.82 1.43
C GLU A 231 21.72 10.39 2.86
N ALA A 232 20.46 10.02 3.10
CA ALA A 232 20.00 9.55 4.39
C ALA A 232 20.69 8.24 4.85
N ALA A 233 20.97 7.31 3.93
CA ALA A 233 21.70 6.08 4.24
C ALA A 233 23.18 6.33 4.53
N THR A 234 23.78 7.34 3.90
CA THR A 234 25.16 7.77 4.14
C THR A 234 25.32 8.27 5.56
N GLU A 235 24.39 9.09 6.06
CA GLU A 235 24.37 9.54 7.45
C GLU A 235 24.34 8.36 8.43
N ILE A 236 23.41 7.40 8.22
CA ILE A 236 23.31 6.20 9.06
C ILE A 236 24.61 5.38 9.02
N ALA A 237 25.21 5.22 7.83
CA ALA A 237 26.42 4.43 7.66
C ALA A 237 27.62 5.07 8.39
N LEU A 238 27.77 6.40 8.29
CA LEU A 238 28.83 7.14 8.96
C LEU A 238 28.69 7.06 10.49
N ASP A 239 27.47 7.19 11.01
CA ASP A 239 27.18 7.03 12.45
C ASP A 239 27.55 5.63 12.98
N MET A 240 27.58 4.63 12.09
CA MET A 240 27.87 3.23 12.41
C MET A 240 29.30 2.79 12.04
N ASP A 241 30.13 3.71 11.53
CA ASP A 241 31.47 3.45 10.98
C ASP A 241 31.46 2.35 9.88
N ILE A 242 30.47 2.44 8.98
CA ILE A 242 30.27 1.55 7.83
C ILE A 242 30.67 2.28 6.54
N GLY A 243 31.30 1.56 5.61
CA GLY A 243 31.64 2.11 4.30
C GLY A 243 30.40 2.49 3.47
N THR A 244 30.43 3.64 2.81
CA THR A 244 29.30 4.25 2.09
C THR A 244 29.21 3.84 0.61
N SER A 245 29.73 2.65 0.27
CA SER A 245 29.82 2.19 -1.11
C SER A 245 29.15 0.85 -1.31
N PHE A 246 28.49 0.68 -2.45
CA PHE A 246 27.91 -0.60 -2.82
C PHE A 246 29.00 -1.66 -3.03
N ARG A 247 28.80 -2.83 -2.42
CA ARG A 247 29.75 -3.93 -2.53
C ARG A 247 29.82 -4.42 -3.97
N LYS A 248 31.01 -4.33 -4.58
CA LYS A 248 31.24 -4.85 -5.93
C LYS A 248 31.13 -6.37 -5.94
N LYS A 249 30.14 -6.92 -6.66
CA LYS A 249 30.07 -8.37 -6.91
C LYS A 249 31.28 -8.80 -7.74
N ARG A 250 31.89 -9.94 -7.36
CA ARG A 250 33.01 -10.52 -8.11
C ARG A 250 32.51 -10.91 -9.51
N LYS A 251 33.05 -10.27 -10.55
CA LYS A 251 32.79 -10.68 -11.94
C LYS A 251 33.38 -12.08 -12.15
N ILE A 252 32.52 -13.07 -12.40
CA ILE A 252 32.97 -14.41 -12.80
C ILE A 252 33.43 -14.31 -14.26
N LYS A 253 34.74 -14.39 -14.49
CA LYS A 253 35.27 -14.42 -15.87
C LYS A 253 35.06 -15.82 -16.44
N ARG A 254 34.28 -15.92 -17.52
CA ARG A 254 34.22 -17.15 -18.34
C ARG A 254 35.59 -17.40 -18.97
N LYS A 255 35.94 -18.68 -19.13
CA LYS A 255 37.11 -19.11 -19.91
C LYS A 255 36.88 -18.73 -21.38
N ARG A 256 37.72 -17.82 -21.91
CA ARG A 256 37.64 -17.36 -23.30
C ARG A 256 38.16 -18.43 -24.25
N HIS A 257 37.62 -18.48 -25.46
CA HIS A 257 38.19 -19.27 -26.55
C HIS A 257 39.35 -18.50 -27.20
N PHE A 258 40.27 -19.22 -27.87
CA PHE A 258 41.53 -18.67 -28.38
C PHE A 258 41.35 -17.48 -29.36
N ASP A 259 40.20 -17.43 -30.04
CA ASP A 259 39.91 -16.46 -31.09
C ASP A 259 39.04 -15.26 -30.63
N GLU A 260 38.68 -15.17 -29.33
CA GLU A 260 37.87 -14.06 -28.81
C GLU A 260 38.73 -12.81 -28.52
N ASN A 261 38.45 -11.69 -29.20
CA ASN A 261 39.17 -10.44 -28.98
C ASN A 261 38.90 -9.84 -27.59
N PRO A 262 39.89 -9.18 -26.94
CA PRO A 262 39.70 -8.57 -25.63
C PRO A 262 38.63 -7.47 -25.56
N ASP A 263 38.38 -6.79 -26.69
CA ASP A 263 37.46 -5.65 -26.82
C ASP A 263 36.06 -6.02 -27.35
N ASP A 264 35.80 -7.30 -27.66
CA ASP A 264 34.45 -7.74 -28.12
C ASP A 264 33.41 -7.75 -26.99
N SER A 265 33.83 -7.59 -25.72
CA SER A 265 32.91 -7.32 -24.62
C SER A 265 32.60 -5.84 -24.55
N ASN A 266 31.58 -5.42 -25.30
CA ASN A 266 30.98 -4.09 -25.25
C ASN A 266 30.22 -3.83 -23.92
N ASP A 267 30.80 -4.23 -22.78
CA ASP A 267 30.23 -4.07 -21.45
C ASP A 267 30.63 -2.68 -20.92
N ALA A 268 29.90 -1.65 -21.36
CA ALA A 268 29.78 -0.44 -20.56
C ALA A 268 29.28 -0.87 -19.17
N THR A 269 30.21 -1.01 -18.22
CA THR A 269 29.88 -1.60 -16.91
C THR A 269 29.16 -0.52 -16.12
N GLU A 270 27.83 -0.57 -16.15
CA GLU A 270 26.96 0.23 -15.29
C GLU A 270 27.41 0.12 -13.82
N SER A 271 27.34 1.22 -13.07
CA SER A 271 27.76 1.22 -11.67
C SER A 271 26.85 0.29 -10.85
N VAL A 272 27.36 -0.30 -9.76
CA VAL A 272 26.55 -1.19 -8.89
C VAL A 272 25.38 -0.43 -8.28
N GLU A 273 25.57 0.87 -8.02
CA GLU A 273 24.54 1.78 -7.56
C GLU A 273 23.43 1.95 -8.61
N GLU A 274 23.78 2.20 -9.87
CA GLU A 274 22.78 2.39 -10.93
C GLU A 274 22.07 1.08 -11.29
N LEU A 275 22.79 -0.06 -11.21
CA LEU A 275 22.17 -1.38 -11.24
C LEU A 275 21.15 -1.56 -10.12
N PHE A 276 21.48 -1.15 -8.89
CA PHE A 276 20.55 -1.19 -7.76
C PHE A 276 19.36 -0.24 -8.00
N ARG A 277 19.59 0.97 -8.50
CA ARG A 277 18.52 1.90 -8.89
C ARG A 277 17.55 1.25 -9.89
N ARG A 278 18.08 0.69 -10.98
CA ARG A 278 17.30 0.12 -12.09
C ARG A 278 16.59 -1.18 -11.73
N GLU A 279 17.23 -2.07 -10.98
CA GLU A 279 16.70 -3.42 -10.71
C GLU A 279 15.94 -3.53 -9.39
N TYR A 280 16.14 -2.58 -8.47
CA TYR A 280 15.49 -2.57 -7.16
C TYR A 280 14.55 -1.39 -6.99
N PHE A 281 15.09 -0.17 -7.04
CA PHE A 281 14.33 1.04 -6.70
C PHE A 281 13.22 1.35 -7.71
N ILE A 282 13.57 1.51 -9.00
CA ILE A 282 12.61 1.90 -10.05
C ILE A 282 11.45 0.90 -10.15
N PRO A 283 11.67 -0.43 -10.19
CA PRO A 283 10.57 -1.38 -10.27
C PRO A 283 9.60 -1.29 -9.09
N ILE A 284 10.11 -1.11 -7.86
CA ILE A 284 9.25 -0.99 -6.68
C ILE A 284 8.36 0.25 -6.79
N VAL A 285 8.94 1.41 -7.13
CA VAL A 285 8.17 2.66 -7.27
C VAL A 285 7.17 2.57 -8.42
N ASP A 286 7.57 2.04 -9.58
CA ASP A 286 6.69 1.85 -10.74
C ASP A 286 5.53 0.90 -10.44
N GLN A 287 5.80 -0.20 -9.72
CA GLN A 287 4.76 -1.13 -9.28
C GLN A 287 3.80 -0.47 -8.29
N THR A 288 4.28 0.46 -7.45
CA THR A 288 3.45 1.25 -6.53
C THR A 288 2.48 2.13 -7.31
N ILE A 289 3.01 2.94 -8.24
CA ILE A 289 2.24 3.88 -9.05
C ILE A 289 1.18 3.13 -9.86
N SER A 290 1.59 2.05 -10.53
CA SER A 290 0.69 1.21 -11.33
C SER A 290 -0.42 0.57 -10.49
N SER A 291 -0.08 0.02 -9.31
CA SER A 291 -1.05 -0.63 -8.43
C SER A 291 -2.03 0.39 -7.82
N LEU A 292 -1.57 1.56 -7.37
CA LEU A 292 -2.44 2.63 -6.89
C LEU A 292 -3.39 3.11 -7.98
N THR A 293 -2.86 3.42 -9.16
CA THR A 293 -3.65 3.94 -10.29
C THR A 293 -4.75 2.95 -10.67
N THR A 294 -4.40 1.67 -10.83
CA THR A 294 -5.36 0.63 -11.23
C THR A 294 -6.42 0.38 -10.16
N ARG A 295 -6.03 0.35 -8.87
CA ARG A 295 -6.96 0.01 -7.78
C ARG A 295 -7.95 1.12 -7.46
N PHE A 296 -7.57 2.37 -7.70
CA PHE A 296 -8.39 3.54 -7.43
C PHE A 296 -8.99 4.18 -8.69
N GLU A 297 -8.85 3.54 -9.86
CA GLU A 297 -9.52 3.96 -11.10
C GLU A 297 -11.03 4.16 -10.92
N GLN A 298 -11.67 3.28 -10.14
CA GLN A 298 -13.09 3.38 -9.82
C GLN A 298 -13.46 4.70 -9.14
N TYR A 299 -12.58 5.26 -8.31
CA TYR A 299 -12.85 6.54 -7.65
C TYR A 299 -12.92 7.69 -8.67
N GLN A 300 -12.16 7.62 -9.76
CA GLN A 300 -12.28 8.58 -10.86
C GLN A 300 -13.61 8.41 -11.60
N GLY A 301 -14.12 7.18 -11.73
CA GLY A 301 -15.48 6.91 -12.21
C GLY A 301 -16.54 7.62 -11.35
N TYR A 302 -16.45 7.47 -10.02
CA TYR A 302 -17.36 8.16 -9.11
C TYR A 302 -17.23 9.68 -9.15
N LYS A 303 -16.01 10.20 -9.29
CA LYS A 303 -15.80 11.64 -9.50
C LYS A 303 -16.49 12.12 -10.78
N LYS A 304 -16.44 11.34 -11.85
CA LYS A 304 -17.13 11.69 -13.10
C LYS A 304 -18.65 11.69 -12.94
N ASP A 305 -19.19 10.71 -12.22
CA ASP A 305 -20.64 10.54 -12.09
C ASP A 305 -21.25 11.51 -11.06
N PHE A 306 -20.58 11.71 -9.91
CA PHE A 306 -21.11 12.45 -8.76
C PHE A 306 -20.33 13.73 -8.44
N GLY A 307 -19.22 14.02 -9.12
CA GLY A 307 -18.27 15.05 -8.68
C GLY A 307 -18.83 16.45 -8.57
N PHE A 308 -19.86 16.77 -9.37
CA PHE A 308 -20.54 18.05 -9.30
C PHE A 308 -21.37 18.24 -8.02
N LEU A 309 -21.65 17.15 -7.29
CA LEU A 309 -22.40 17.14 -6.02
C LEU A 309 -21.51 17.05 -4.79
N PHE A 310 -20.18 16.92 -4.94
CA PHE A 310 -19.28 16.72 -3.81
C PHE A 310 -19.12 17.96 -2.94
N THR A 311 -19.11 19.15 -3.54
CA THR A 311 -18.96 20.41 -2.81
C THR A 311 -19.91 21.48 -3.34
N SER A 312 -20.26 22.43 -2.48
CA SER A 312 -21.00 23.65 -2.84
C SER A 312 -20.34 24.41 -4.00
N ASP A 313 -19.01 24.51 -3.95
CA ASP A 313 -18.23 25.22 -4.96
C ASP A 313 -18.26 24.52 -6.31
N ALA A 314 -18.14 23.18 -6.31
CA ALA A 314 -18.26 22.38 -7.53
C ALA A 314 -19.63 22.58 -8.18
N LEU A 315 -20.70 22.55 -7.37
CA LEU A 315 -22.06 22.75 -7.87
C LEU A 315 -22.25 24.16 -8.44
N ARG A 316 -21.85 25.21 -7.72
CA ARG A 316 -21.99 26.61 -8.17
C ARG A 316 -21.13 27.00 -9.35
N SER A 317 -20.00 26.31 -9.55
CA SER A 317 -19.12 26.57 -10.68
C SER A 317 -19.74 26.18 -12.04
N LEU A 318 -20.81 25.39 -12.04
CA LEU A 318 -21.48 24.93 -13.25
C LEU A 318 -22.49 25.95 -13.75
N ASP A 319 -22.38 26.29 -15.04
CA ASP A 319 -23.46 26.96 -15.76
C ASP A 319 -24.67 26.03 -15.95
N ASN A 320 -25.84 26.62 -16.26
CA ASN A 320 -27.10 25.90 -16.46
C ASN A 320 -27.00 24.74 -17.47
N LYS A 321 -26.20 24.90 -18.54
CA LYS A 321 -26.07 23.88 -19.58
C LYS A 321 -25.26 22.70 -19.07
N SER A 322 -24.15 22.98 -18.39
CA SER A 322 -23.25 22.00 -17.79
C SER A 322 -23.94 21.25 -16.66
N LEU A 323 -24.69 21.96 -15.79
CA LEU A 323 -25.48 21.34 -14.72
C LEU A 323 -26.54 20.39 -15.28
N LYS A 324 -27.29 20.83 -16.31
CA LYS A 324 -28.28 19.96 -16.97
C LYS A 324 -27.64 18.70 -17.55
N SER A 325 -26.49 18.85 -18.22
CA SER A 325 -25.75 17.71 -18.76
C SER A 325 -25.28 16.74 -17.68
N SER A 326 -24.82 17.25 -16.53
CA SER A 326 -24.43 16.42 -15.38
C SER A 326 -25.61 15.67 -14.78
N CYS A 327 -26.78 16.32 -14.63
CA CYS A 327 -28.00 15.67 -14.13
C CYS A 327 -28.48 14.58 -15.08
N GLN A 328 -28.46 14.83 -16.39
CA GLN A 328 -28.80 13.83 -17.41
C GLN A 328 -27.85 12.64 -17.41
N HIS A 329 -26.54 12.90 -17.28
CA HIS A 329 -25.53 11.86 -17.14
C HIS A 329 -25.79 11.01 -15.88
N LEU A 330 -25.99 11.65 -14.72
CA LEU A 330 -26.26 10.96 -13.48
C LEU A 330 -27.56 10.14 -13.54
N GLY A 331 -28.63 10.71 -14.13
CA GLY A 331 -29.89 10.00 -14.34
C GLY A 331 -29.73 8.77 -15.24
N ALA A 332 -28.89 8.85 -16.28
CA ALA A 332 -28.57 7.70 -17.11
C ALA A 332 -27.77 6.63 -16.36
N VAL A 333 -26.82 7.02 -15.51
CA VAL A 333 -26.04 6.10 -14.66
C VAL A 333 -26.93 5.39 -13.64
N LEU A 334 -27.91 6.10 -13.09
CA LEU A 334 -28.88 5.60 -12.09
C LEU A 334 -30.10 4.87 -12.68
N LYS A 335 -30.10 4.63 -13.99
CA LYS A 335 -31.17 3.93 -14.70
C LYS A 335 -30.71 2.55 -15.16
N ARG A 336 -31.42 1.51 -14.74
CA ARG A 336 -31.21 0.11 -15.15
C ARG A 336 -32.55 -0.59 -15.36
N ASP A 337 -32.65 -1.39 -16.42
CA ASP A 337 -33.81 -2.25 -16.70
C ASP A 337 -35.17 -1.53 -16.63
N GLY A 338 -35.20 -0.28 -17.12
CA GLY A 338 -36.41 0.55 -17.15
C GLY A 338 -36.76 1.23 -15.83
N GLN A 339 -36.07 0.92 -14.73
CA GLN A 339 -36.22 1.59 -13.44
C GLN A 339 -35.16 2.68 -13.27
N SER A 340 -35.56 3.82 -12.72
CA SER A 340 -34.69 4.97 -12.46
C SER A 340 -34.78 5.36 -11.00
N ASP A 341 -33.63 5.65 -10.37
CA ASP A 341 -33.61 6.12 -8.99
C ASP A 341 -33.86 7.63 -8.86
N ILE A 342 -33.68 8.38 -9.95
CA ILE A 342 -33.93 9.82 -10.03
C ILE A 342 -34.60 10.20 -11.35
N ASP A 343 -35.31 11.33 -11.36
CA ASP A 343 -35.64 12.05 -12.58
C ASP A 343 -34.59 13.15 -12.81
N ALA A 344 -33.99 13.17 -14.00
CA ALA A 344 -32.87 14.06 -14.31
C ALA A 344 -33.30 15.52 -14.52
N ASP A 345 -34.51 15.76 -15.03
CA ASP A 345 -35.02 17.11 -15.23
C ASP A 345 -35.50 17.70 -13.90
N ASP A 346 -36.13 16.90 -13.03
CA ASP A 346 -36.49 17.33 -11.67
C ASP A 346 -35.25 17.65 -10.83
N LEU A 347 -34.25 16.75 -10.82
CA LEU A 347 -32.98 17.00 -10.12
C LEU A 347 -32.31 18.29 -10.61
N TYR A 348 -32.32 18.54 -11.91
CA TYR A 348 -31.76 19.77 -12.48
C TYR A 348 -32.47 21.02 -11.94
N VAL A 349 -33.81 21.02 -11.90
CA VAL A 349 -34.59 22.15 -11.37
C VAL A 349 -34.30 22.38 -9.88
N GLU A 350 -34.25 21.30 -9.09
CA GLU A 350 -33.92 21.36 -7.66
C GLU A 350 -32.51 21.93 -7.44
N LEU A 351 -31.53 21.49 -8.22
CA LEU A 351 -30.15 21.93 -8.06
C LEU A 351 -29.90 23.37 -8.53
N ILE A 352 -30.62 23.86 -9.56
CA ILE A 352 -30.61 25.29 -9.91
C ILE A 352 -31.06 26.11 -8.72
N PHE A 353 -32.21 25.74 -8.15
CA PHE A 353 -32.73 26.45 -6.99
C PHE A 353 -31.71 26.41 -5.86
N LEU A 354 -31.13 25.23 -5.59
CA LEU A 354 -30.15 25.05 -4.53
C LEU A 354 -28.87 25.89 -4.70
N GLN A 355 -28.41 26.13 -5.94
CA GLN A 355 -27.25 26.99 -6.22
C GLN A 355 -27.44 28.41 -5.66
N ASP A 356 -28.68 28.91 -5.59
CA ASP A 356 -29.01 30.24 -5.07
C ASP A 356 -29.01 30.34 -3.54
N PHE A 357 -29.12 29.20 -2.82
CA PHE A 357 -29.27 29.18 -1.35
C PHE A 357 -28.10 28.57 -0.59
N ILE A 358 -27.23 27.81 -1.27
CA ILE A 358 -26.02 27.28 -0.62
C ILE A 358 -25.08 28.44 -0.25
N PRO A 359 -24.41 28.44 0.93
CA PRO A 359 -23.55 29.53 1.42
C PRO A 359 -22.30 29.72 0.60
#